data_AF-A0A9Y1MXT8-F1
#
_entry.id   AF-A0A9Y1MXT8-F1
#
_cell.length_a   1.000
_cell.length_b   1.000
_cell.length_c   1.000
_cell.angle_alpha   90.00
_cell.angle_beta   90.00
_cell.angle_gamma   90.00
#
_symmetry.space_group_name_H-M   'P 1'
#
loop_
_entity.id
_entity.type
_entity.pdbx_description
1 polymer ?
#
loop_
_entity_poly.entity_id
_entity_poly.type
_entity_poly.pdbx_seq_one_letter_code
_entity_poly.pdbx_strand_id
1 'polypeptide(L)' 'MIRYNDNKLSPNDKIIYKDLDVLINFMSRHGRILPRRFTGLTARQQRQLKKAIKQARILSLLPFNV' A
#
# COMPACT_ATOMS: atom_id res chain seq x y z
N MET A 1 20.01 5.32 -5.37
CA MET A 1 19.16 4.76 -4.29
C MET A 1 17.75 5.30 -4.52
N ILE A 2 16.77 4.45 -4.85
CA ILE A 2 15.40 4.89 -5.15
C ILE A 2 14.89 5.66 -3.93
N ARG A 3 14.65 6.97 -4.09
CA ARG A 3 14.09 7.79 -3.01
C ARG A 3 12.64 7.34 -2.81
N TYR A 4 12.36 6.73 -1.68
CA TYR A 4 10.99 6.41 -1.29
C TYR A 4 10.40 7.68 -0.66
N ASN A 5 9.25 8.08 -1.19
CA ASN A 5 8.46 9.22 -0.76
C ASN A 5 8.14 9.09 0.74
N ASP A 6 8.34 10.15 1.52
CA ASP A 6 8.02 10.22 2.96
C ASP A 6 6.50 10.26 3.20
N ASN A 7 5.75 9.33 2.59
CA ASN A 7 4.31 9.17 2.75
C ASN A 7 4.01 8.49 4.10
N LYS A 8 4.28 9.20 5.19
CA LYS A 8 3.90 8.79 6.54
C LYS A 8 2.39 8.95 6.73
N LEU A 9 1.68 7.83 6.70
CA LEU A 9 0.32 7.75 7.24
C LEU A 9 0.36 8.05 8.73
N SER A 10 -0.52 8.95 9.18
CA SER A 10 -0.74 9.23 10.60
C SER A 10 -1.15 7.94 11.31
N PRO A 11 -0.83 7.76 12.61
CA PRO A 11 -1.21 6.56 13.36
C PRO A 11 -2.72 6.23 13.33
N ASN A 12 -3.57 7.25 13.17
CA ASN A 12 -5.02 7.12 13.10
C ASN A 12 -5.58 7.06 11.67
N ASP A 13 -4.73 7.15 10.64
CA ASP A 13 -5.21 7.09 9.27
C ASP A 13 -5.77 5.71 8.95
N LYS A 14 -7.02 5.70 8.52
CA LYS A 14 -7.72 4.48 8.12
C LYS A 14 -7.38 4.17 6.67
N ILE A 15 -6.70 3.06 6.44
CA ILE A 15 -6.38 2.60 5.08
C ILE A 15 -7.59 1.88 4.49
N ILE A 16 -8.23 2.48 3.49
CA ILE A 16 -9.43 1.94 2.82
C ILE A 16 -9.04 1.43 1.43
N TYR A 17 -9.70 0.36 0.97
CA TYR A 17 -9.43 -0.22 -0.36
C TYR A 17 -9.85 0.67 -1.53
N LYS A 18 -10.65 1.72 -1.26
CA LYS A 18 -11.16 2.67 -2.25
C LYS A 18 -10.18 3.81 -2.53
N ASP A 19 -9.23 4.05 -1.64
CA ASP A 19 -8.26 5.15 -1.75
C ASP A 19 -7.09 4.72 -2.63
N LEU A 20 -7.34 4.56 -3.94
CA LEU A 20 -6.40 3.94 -4.88
C LEU A 20 -5.05 4.66 -4.92
N ASP A 21 -5.04 6.00 -4.86
CA ASP A 21 -3.82 6.80 -4.88
C ASP A 21 -2.89 6.47 -3.70
N VAL A 22 -3.47 6.27 -2.52
CA VAL A 22 -2.74 5.85 -1.32
C VAL A 22 -2.17 4.44 -1.54
N LEU A 23 -2.96 3.51 -2.04
CA LEU A 23 -2.54 2.12 -2.24
C LEU A 23 -1.44 1.99 -3.30
N ILE A 24 -1.53 2.73 -4.40
CA ILE A 24 -0.55 2.76 -5.49
C ILE A 24 0.82 3.24 -4.99
N ASN A 25 0.84 4.23 -4.10
CA ASN A 25 2.08 4.72 -3.48
C ASN A 25 2.83 3.65 -2.67
N PHE A 26 2.13 2.61 -2.20
CA PHE A 26 2.73 1.49 -1.48
C PHE A 26 2.94 0.24 -2.36
N MET A 27 2.88 0.40 -3.68
CA MET A 27 3.14 -0.65 -4.66
C MET A 27 4.36 -0.30 -5.51
N SER A 28 5.07 -1.35 -5.94
CA SER A 28 6.09 -1.23 -6.98
C SER A 28 5.43 -1.02 -8.34
N ARG A 29 6.22 -0.61 -9.33
CA ARG A 29 5.79 -0.50 -10.74
C ARG A 29 5.18 -1.78 -11.31
N HIS A 30 5.57 -2.95 -10.81
CA HIS A 30 5.05 -4.26 -11.24
C HIS A 30 3.82 -4.70 -10.44
N GLY A 31 3.22 -3.79 -9.67
CA GLY A 31 2.08 -4.09 -8.83
C GLY A 31 2.41 -4.90 -7.57
N ARG A 32 3.68 -5.20 -7.25
CA ARG A 32 4.03 -5.87 -5.98
C ARG A 32 3.87 -4.94 -4.78
N ILE A 33 3.31 -5.41 -3.68
CA ILE A 33 3.19 -4.65 -2.42
C ILE A 33 4.58 -4.40 -1.85
N LEU A 34 4.91 -3.15 -1.53
CA LEU A 34 6.21 -2.79 -0.96
C LEU A 34 6.37 -3.38 0.46
N PRO A 35 7.55 -3.92 0.82
CA PRO A 35 7.81 -4.42 2.16
C PRO A 35 7.90 -3.28 3.19
N ARG A 36 7.63 -3.60 4.46
CA ARG A 36 7.57 -2.62 5.58
C ARG A 36 8.81 -1.74 5.69
N ARG A 37 10.01 -2.30 5.43
CA ARG A 37 11.29 -1.57 5.47
C ARG A 37 11.39 -0.41 4.47
N PHE A 38 10.56 -0.42 3.43
CA PHE A 38 10.49 0.65 2.43
C PHE A 38 9.27 1.54 2.63
N THR A 39 8.17 1.01 3.15
CA THR A 39 6.95 1.80 3.38
C THR A 39 7.01 2.66 4.64
N GLY A 40 7.90 2.35 5.59
CA GLY A 40 8.01 3.08 6.86
C GLY A 40 6.79 2.91 7.79
N LEU A 41 5.85 2.03 7.44
CA LEU A 41 4.60 1.81 8.17
C LEU A 41 4.82 0.98 9.42
N THR A 42 3.96 1.19 10.42
CA THR A 42 3.87 0.29 11.58
C THR A 42 3.40 -1.11 11.17
N ALA A 43 3.62 -2.11 12.03
CA ALA A 43 3.14 -3.47 11.76
C ALA A 43 1.61 -3.52 11.57
N ARG A 44 0.85 -2.69 12.31
CA ARG A 44 -0.60 -2.59 12.21
C ARG A 44 -1.03 -1.99 10.87
N GLN A 45 -0.46 -0.85 10.50
CA GLN A 45 -0.74 -0.20 9.21
C GLN A 45 -0.37 -1.11 8.04
N GLN A 46 0.77 -1.80 8.07
CA GLN A 46 1.16 -2.72 7.00
C GLN A 46 0.15 -3.87 6.82
N ARG A 47 -0.43 -4.39 7.91
CA ARG A 47 -1.49 -5.42 7.84
C ARG A 47 -2.78 -4.86 7.22
N GLN A 48 -3.18 -3.66 7.64
CA GLN A 48 -4.35 -2.97 7.08
C GLN A 48 -4.16 -2.67 5.59
N LEU A 49 -3.00 -2.15 5.21
CA LEU A 49 -2.61 -1.91 3.82
C LEU A 49 -2.69 -3.18 2.99
N LYS A 50 -2.09 -4.28 3.45
CA LYS A 50 -2.16 -5.57 2.74
C LYS A 50 -3.61 -6.03 2.54
N LYS A 51 -4.48 -5.85 3.54
CA LYS A 51 -5.91 -6.20 3.43
C LYS A 51 -6.61 -5.31 2.39
N ALA A 52 -6.39 -4.00 2.44
CA ALA A 52 -6.97 -3.04 1.51
C ALA A 52 -6.53 -3.31 0.07
N ILE A 53 -5.23 -3.51 -0.19
CA ILE A 53 -4.71 -3.84 -1.53
C ILE A 53 -5.31 -5.16 -2.03
N LYS A 54 -5.39 -6.19 -1.19
CA LYS A 54 -6.00 -7.47 -1.59
C LYS A 54 -7.47 -7.30 -1.98
N GLN A 55 -8.23 -6.51 -1.22
CA GLN A 55 -9.63 -6.20 -1.53
C GLN A 55 -9.75 -5.45 -2.86
N ALA A 56 -8.95 -4.40 -3.06
CA ALA A 56 -8.94 -3.63 -4.31
C ALA A 56 -8.57 -4.50 -5.53
N ARG A 57 -7.66 -5.45 -5.38
CA ARG A 57 -7.30 -6.42 -6.44
C ARG A 57 -8.43 -7.38 -6.79
N ILE A 58 -9.16 -7.89 -5.80
CA ILE A 58 -10.33 -8.76 -6.03
C ILE A 58 -11.40 -8.00 -6.82
N LEU A 59 -11.54 -6.70 -6.57
CA LEU A 59 -12.44 -5.80 -7.30
C LEU A 59 -11.86 -5.31 -8.65
N SER A 60 -10.72 -5.84 -9.09
CA SER A 60 -10.02 -5.44 -10.31
C SER A 60 -9.61 -3.96 -10.37
N LEU A 61 -9.54 -3.26 -9.22
CA LEU A 61 -9.12 -1.86 -9.15
C LEU A 61 -7.59 -1.70 -9.16
N LEU A 62 -6.87 -2.75 -8.78
CA LEU A 62 -5.40 -2.79 -8.76
C LEU A 62 -4.90 -4.07 -9.42
N PRO A 63 -3.74 -4.02 -10.08
CA PRO A 63 -3.17 -5.19 -10.72
C PRO A 63 -2.69 -6.21 -9.67
N PHE A 64 -2.82 -7.48 -10.03
CA PHE A 64 -2.04 -8.55 -9.40
C PHE A 64 -0.58 -8.45 -9.84
N ASN A 65 0.30 -9.14 -9.13
CA ASN A 65 1.72 -9.14 -9.47
C ASN A 65 1.87 -9.61 -10.92
N VAL A 66 2.44 -8.74 -11.75
CA VAL A 66 2.92 -9.08 -13.09
C VAL A 66 4.38 -9.54 -12.99
#